data_AF-A0A820RG72-F1
#
_entry.id   AF-A0A820RG72-F1
#
_cell.length_a   1.000
_cell.length_b   1.000
_cell.length_c   1.000
_cell.angle_alpha   90.00
_cell.angle_beta   90.00
_cell.angle_gamma   90.00
#
_symmetry.space_group_name_H-M   'P 1'
#
loop_
_entity.id
_entity.type
_entity.pdbx_description
1 polymer ?
#
loop_
_entity_poly.entity_id
_entity_poly.type
_entity_poly.pdbx_seq_one_letter_code
_entity_poly.pdbx_strand_id
1 'polypeptide(L)'
;THLRSTENQPLKFLITLFTLSTFITHSAFLFPVKLQTTLHRIAAHLGQWRQQSNIRTDTINEWSSECNSYTRGSVIKLPSNHQYYIAIQHLSNAANPQSKSHSMLYRLFGDPTYFLTIQFILSIVLVLFHIIWIARGAHWEQIIIGYLLIFYSSYPIFKIVRDRIIMDLVEEHEYFQTSTILKQKKSS
;
A
#
# COMPACT_ATOMS: atom_id res chain seq x y z
N THR A 1 -3.26 -47.91 -2.32
CA THR A 1 -3.61 -46.51 -2.62
C THR A 1 -3.25 -45.52 -1.51
N HIS A 2 -3.35 -45.89 -0.23
CA HIS A 2 -2.99 -44.98 0.89
C HIS A 2 -1.50 -44.58 0.96
N LEU A 3 -0.56 -45.48 0.65
CA LEU A 3 0.89 -45.20 0.71
C LEU A 3 1.38 -44.20 -0.36
N ARG A 4 0.74 -44.18 -1.54
CA ARG A 4 1.04 -43.20 -2.60
C ARG A 4 0.49 -41.80 -2.26
N SER A 5 -0.49 -41.72 -1.36
CA SER A 5 -1.07 -40.44 -0.91
C SER A 5 -0.14 -39.69 0.05
N THR A 6 0.57 -40.41 0.92
CA THR A 6 1.51 -39.84 1.91
C THR A 6 2.81 -39.37 1.26
N GLU A 7 3.28 -40.07 0.22
CA GLU A 7 4.50 -39.73 -0.52
C GLU A 7 4.35 -38.42 -1.34
N ASN A 8 3.14 -38.11 -1.80
CA ASN A 8 2.86 -36.91 -2.60
C ASN A 8 2.61 -35.64 -1.77
N GLN A 9 2.44 -35.75 -0.45
CA GLN A 9 2.23 -34.59 0.43
C GLN A 9 3.38 -33.58 0.38
N PRO A 10 4.67 -33.98 0.47
CA PRO A 10 5.75 -33.01 0.43
C PRO A 10 5.88 -32.31 -0.92
N LEU A 11 5.61 -33.02 -2.02
CA LEU A 11 5.64 -32.44 -3.35
C LEU A 11 4.54 -31.37 -3.53
N LYS A 12 3.32 -31.66 -3.07
CA LYS A 12 2.20 -30.69 -3.12
C LYS A 12 2.54 -29.43 -2.34
N PHE A 13 3.08 -29.58 -1.14
CA PHE A 13 3.45 -28.43 -0.31
C PHE A 13 4.55 -27.58 -0.96
N LEU A 14 5.56 -28.23 -1.55
CA LEU A 14 6.63 -27.53 -2.29
C LEU A 14 6.07 -26.73 -3.47
N ILE A 15 5.16 -27.32 -4.26
CA ILE A 15 4.50 -26.62 -5.37
C ILE A 15 3.72 -25.42 -4.85
N THR A 16 2.99 -25.56 -3.73
CA THR A 16 2.22 -24.44 -3.15
C THR A 16 3.11 -23.31 -2.64
N LEU A 17 4.26 -23.62 -2.02
CA LEU A 17 5.22 -22.60 -1.59
C LEU A 17 5.86 -21.90 -2.80
N PHE A 18 6.20 -22.66 -3.84
CA PHE A 18 6.78 -22.12 -5.05
C PHE A 18 5.82 -21.16 -5.78
N THR A 19 4.55 -21.55 -5.94
CA THR A 19 3.54 -20.68 -6.58
C THR A 19 3.28 -19.43 -5.74
N LEU A 20 3.18 -19.57 -4.42
CA LEU A 20 3.01 -18.44 -3.51
C LEU A 20 4.22 -17.49 -3.56
N SER A 21 5.44 -18.03 -3.57
CA SER A 21 6.67 -17.23 -3.71
C SER A 21 6.73 -16.50 -5.03
N THR A 22 6.37 -17.17 -6.12
CA THR A 22 6.35 -16.55 -7.45
C THR A 22 5.31 -15.44 -7.49
N PHE A 23 4.12 -15.64 -6.91
CA PHE A 23 3.07 -14.64 -6.84
C PHE A 23 3.47 -13.41 -6.01
N ILE A 24 4.08 -13.61 -4.83
CA ILE A 24 4.56 -12.50 -3.98
C ILE A 24 5.68 -11.73 -4.67
N THR A 25 6.64 -12.42 -5.27
CA THR A 25 7.72 -11.77 -6.02
C THR A 25 7.17 -11.01 -7.23
N HIS A 26 6.25 -11.59 -8.01
CA HIS A 26 5.63 -10.92 -9.15
C HIS A 26 4.80 -9.71 -8.73
N SER A 27 4.01 -9.79 -7.66
CA SER A 27 3.29 -8.62 -7.15
C SER A 27 4.25 -7.50 -6.73
N ALA A 28 5.41 -7.82 -6.14
CA ALA A 28 6.44 -6.82 -5.86
C ALA A 28 7.04 -6.19 -7.12
N PHE A 29 7.01 -6.88 -8.26
CA PHE A 29 7.41 -6.33 -9.56
C PHE A 29 6.31 -5.51 -10.24
N LEU A 30 5.05 -5.97 -10.19
CA LEU A 30 3.90 -5.28 -10.76
C LEU A 30 3.60 -3.96 -10.05
N PHE A 31 3.91 -3.86 -8.76
CA PHE A 31 3.71 -2.64 -7.96
C PHE A 31 5.06 -1.99 -7.62
N PRO A 32 5.74 -1.34 -8.58
CA PRO A 32 6.93 -0.57 -8.27
C PRO A 32 6.57 0.62 -7.35
N VAL A 33 7.53 1.08 -6.55
CA VAL A 33 7.32 2.19 -5.62
C VAL A 33 6.77 3.45 -6.29
N LYS A 34 7.23 3.75 -7.52
CA LYS A 34 6.70 4.89 -8.30
C LYS A 34 5.19 4.82 -8.55
N LEU A 35 4.65 3.62 -8.75
CA LEU A 35 3.22 3.43 -8.92
C LEU A 35 2.49 3.66 -7.60
N GLN A 36 3.04 3.20 -6.49
CA GLN A 36 2.45 3.37 -5.15
C GLN A 36 2.43 4.84 -4.73
N THR A 37 3.50 5.60 -4.98
CA THR A 37 3.53 7.05 -4.70
C THR A 37 2.53 7.80 -5.57
N THR A 38 2.35 7.37 -6.83
CA THR A 38 1.35 7.95 -7.74
C THR A 38 -0.06 7.62 -7.27
N LEU A 39 -0.34 6.39 -6.87
CA LEU A 39 -1.63 5.96 -6.31
C LEU A 39 -1.93 6.68 -4.99
N HIS A 40 -0.92 6.90 -4.15
CA HIS A 40 -1.04 7.69 -2.93
C HIS A 40 -1.40 9.14 -3.25
N ARG A 41 -0.73 9.78 -4.22
CA ARG A 41 -1.08 11.13 -4.69
C ARG A 41 -2.50 11.18 -5.23
N ILE A 42 -2.90 10.22 -6.06
CA ILE A 42 -4.27 10.12 -6.58
C ILE A 42 -5.27 9.97 -5.43
N ALA A 43 -5.00 9.09 -4.45
CA ALA A 43 -5.85 8.91 -3.27
C ALA A 43 -5.93 10.20 -2.43
N ALA A 44 -4.82 10.92 -2.27
CA ALA A 44 -4.76 12.19 -1.55
C ALA A 44 -5.53 13.31 -2.27
N HIS A 45 -5.54 13.32 -3.61
CA HIS A 45 -6.35 14.23 -4.43
C HIS A 45 -7.83 13.83 -4.49
N LEU A 46 -8.12 12.52 -4.41
CA LEU A 46 -9.49 12.02 -4.33
C LEU A 46 -10.10 12.42 -2.98
N GLY A 47 -9.35 12.30 -1.89
CA GLY A 47 -9.78 12.66 -0.55
C GLY A 47 -10.77 11.68 0.07
N GLN A 48 -11.14 11.92 1.33
CA GLN A 48 -12.10 11.11 2.07
C GLN A 48 -13.16 12.00 2.73
N TRP A 49 -14.39 11.49 2.71
CA TRP A 49 -15.53 12.05 3.44
C TRP A 49 -15.71 11.35 4.78
N ARG A 50 -15.86 12.13 5.85
CA ARG A 50 -16.35 11.63 7.14
C ARG A 50 -17.79 12.05 7.34
N GLN A 51 -18.66 11.10 7.62
CA GLN A 51 -20.03 11.42 8.02
C GLN A 51 -20.01 12.11 9.38
N GLN A 52 -20.70 13.24 9.48
CA GLN A 52 -20.83 14.02 10.70
C GLN A 52 -22.31 14.15 11.06
N SER A 53 -22.69 13.73 12.27
CA SER A 53 -24.07 13.83 12.76
C SER A 53 -24.41 15.21 13.35
N ASN A 54 -23.40 15.96 13.82
CA ASN A 54 -23.55 17.29 14.40
C ASN A 54 -22.71 18.29 13.61
N ILE A 55 -23.37 19.22 12.93
CA ILE A 55 -22.72 20.34 12.24
C ILE A 55 -22.88 21.60 13.10
N ARG A 56 -21.78 22.36 13.23
CA ARG A 56 -21.73 23.68 13.87
C ARG A 56 -21.11 24.73 12.93
N THR A 57 -21.38 24.63 11.64
CA THR A 57 -20.82 25.52 10.62
C THR A 57 -21.94 26.14 9.78
N ASP A 58 -21.87 27.46 9.60
CA ASP A 58 -22.89 28.26 8.92
C ASP A 58 -22.86 28.15 7.40
N THR A 59 -21.79 27.58 6.82
CA THR A 59 -21.65 27.35 5.38
C THR A 59 -21.77 25.86 5.05
N ILE A 60 -23.00 25.44 4.75
CA ILE A 60 -23.32 24.10 4.24
C ILE A 60 -23.46 24.21 2.73
N ASN A 61 -22.52 23.63 1.99
CA ASN A 61 -22.61 23.55 0.54
C ASN A 61 -23.39 22.29 0.15
N GLU A 62 -24.23 22.35 -0.89
CA GLU A 62 -24.83 21.14 -1.44
C GLU A 62 -23.80 20.41 -2.31
N TRP A 63 -23.74 19.08 -2.20
CA TRP A 63 -22.85 18.31 -3.05
C TRP A 63 -23.34 18.38 -4.51
N SER A 64 -22.50 18.93 -5.38
CA SER A 64 -22.71 18.94 -6.83
C SER A 64 -21.65 18.11 -7.53
N SER A 65 -22.06 17.38 -8.58
CA SER A 65 -21.18 16.64 -9.49
C SER A 65 -20.34 17.54 -10.38
N GLU A 66 -20.71 18.82 -10.52
CA GLU A 66 -19.99 19.80 -11.34
C GLU A 66 -18.86 20.50 -10.57
N CYS A 67 -18.91 20.46 -9.23
CA CYS A 67 -17.88 21.01 -8.38
C CYS A 67 -16.76 19.97 -8.18
N ASN A 68 -15.66 20.14 -8.92
CA ASN A 68 -14.59 19.13 -9.04
C ASN A 68 -13.67 19.00 -7.82
N SER A 69 -13.71 19.93 -6.86
CA SER A 69 -12.80 19.91 -5.71
C SER A 69 -13.33 20.67 -4.51
N TYR A 70 -13.42 20.01 -3.36
CA TYR A 70 -13.76 20.62 -2.09
C TYR A 70 -12.49 20.81 -1.24
N THR A 71 -12.35 21.98 -0.63
CA THR A 71 -11.23 22.31 0.27
C THR A 71 -11.41 21.70 1.66
N ARG A 72 -10.32 21.60 2.42
CA ARG A 72 -10.31 21.01 3.77
C ARG A 72 -11.38 21.65 4.67
N GLY A 73 -12.15 20.81 5.37
CA GLY A 73 -13.15 21.26 6.34
C GLY A 73 -14.46 21.75 5.74
N SER A 74 -14.63 21.73 4.41
CA SER A 74 -15.92 22.00 3.79
C SER A 74 -16.94 20.95 4.21
N VAL A 75 -18.11 21.41 4.65
CA VAL A 75 -19.24 20.56 4.98
C VAL A 75 -20.16 20.50 3.78
N ILE A 76 -20.40 19.30 3.27
CA ILE A 76 -21.37 19.06 2.20
C ILE A 76 -22.62 18.39 2.76
N LYS A 77 -23.78 18.79 2.26
CA LYS A 77 -25.03 18.03 2.42
C LYS A 77 -25.24 17.19 1.18
N LEU A 78 -25.50 15.90 1.39
CA LEU A 78 -25.78 14.99 0.28
C LEU A 78 -27.28 15.00 -0.04
N PRO A 79 -27.70 15.33 -1.28
CA PRO A 79 -29.12 15.48 -1.63
C PRO A 79 -29.93 14.18 -1.43
N SER A 80 -29.29 13.04 -1.68
CA SER A 80 -29.93 11.72 -1.70
C SER A 80 -30.21 11.12 -0.31
N ASN A 81 -29.41 11.43 0.71
CA ASN A 81 -29.52 10.79 2.03
C ASN A 81 -29.69 11.79 3.19
N HIS A 82 -29.74 13.10 2.91
CA HIS A 82 -29.83 14.16 3.93
C HIS A 82 -28.74 14.09 5.02
N GLN A 83 -27.68 13.35 4.76
CA GLN A 83 -26.54 13.21 5.65
C GLN A 83 -25.47 14.22 5.29
N TYR A 84 -24.72 14.61 6.32
CA TYR A 84 -23.68 15.60 6.21
C TYR A 84 -22.31 14.95 6.25
N TYR A 85 -21.43 15.42 5.38
CA TYR A 85 -20.08 14.92 5.24
C TYR A 85 -19.07 16.05 5.29
N ILE A 86 -17.93 15.79 5.93
CA ILE A 86 -16.82 16.75 6.04
C ILE A 86 -15.63 16.23 5.25
N ALA A 87 -15.01 17.13 4.48
CA ALA A 87 -13.75 16.87 3.81
C ALA A 87 -12.60 16.83 4.83
N ILE A 88 -12.00 15.65 5.02
CA ILE A 88 -10.94 15.44 6.02
C ILE A 88 -9.58 15.89 5.49
N GLN A 89 -9.36 15.77 4.17
CA GLN A 89 -8.05 15.87 3.54
C GLN A 89 -7.57 17.32 3.32
N HIS A 90 -6.25 17.50 3.29
CA HIS A 90 -5.61 18.82 3.15
C HIS A 90 -5.49 19.33 1.70
N LEU A 91 -5.34 18.43 0.72
CA LEU A 91 -5.03 18.82 -0.67
C LEU A 91 -6.28 19.19 -1.47
N SER A 92 -7.16 18.22 -1.67
CA SER A 92 -8.42 18.37 -2.40
C SER A 92 -9.29 17.15 -2.10
N ASN A 93 -10.59 17.35 -2.04
CA ASN A 93 -11.55 16.25 -1.92
C ASN A 93 -12.47 16.26 -3.14
N ALA A 94 -12.20 15.37 -4.09
CA ALA A 94 -13.00 15.18 -5.32
C ALA A 94 -13.81 13.88 -5.27
N ALA A 95 -13.74 13.12 -4.17
CA ALA A 95 -14.41 11.84 -4.07
C ALA A 95 -15.93 12.01 -4.10
N ASN A 96 -16.63 11.04 -4.69
CA ASN A 96 -18.06 10.92 -4.50
C ASN A 96 -18.32 10.27 -3.12
N PRO A 97 -19.06 10.94 -2.21
CA PRO A 97 -19.33 10.41 -0.86
C PRO A 97 -20.10 9.09 -0.86
N GLN A 98 -20.81 8.73 -1.93
CA GLN A 98 -21.54 7.46 -2.02
C GLN A 98 -20.73 6.30 -2.60
N SER A 99 -19.57 6.59 -3.21
CA SER A 99 -18.78 5.58 -3.89
C SER A 99 -17.91 4.80 -2.91
N LYS A 100 -18.28 3.53 -2.67
CA LYS A 100 -17.46 2.61 -1.85
C LYS A 100 -16.07 2.39 -2.45
N SER A 101 -15.92 2.44 -3.77
CA SER A 101 -14.65 2.25 -4.45
C SER A 101 -13.65 3.37 -4.12
N HIS A 102 -14.11 4.61 -4.03
CA HIS A 102 -13.25 5.77 -3.71
C HIS A 102 -12.78 5.69 -2.25
N SER A 103 -13.68 5.29 -1.34
CA SER A 103 -13.32 5.08 0.07
C SER A 103 -12.37 3.89 0.25
N MET A 104 -12.51 2.81 -0.52
CA MET A 104 -11.60 1.67 -0.45
C MET A 104 -10.21 2.05 -0.98
N LEU A 105 -10.14 2.76 -2.11
CA LEU A 105 -8.88 3.25 -2.67
C LEU A 105 -8.15 4.13 -1.67
N TYR A 106 -8.86 5.07 -1.04
CA TYR A 106 -8.28 5.92 -0.02
C TYR A 106 -7.83 5.11 1.22
N ARG A 107 -8.59 4.10 1.65
CA ARG A 107 -8.19 3.26 2.80
C ARG A 107 -6.92 2.45 2.50
N LEU A 108 -6.73 2.01 1.25
CA LEU A 108 -5.61 1.17 0.86
C LEU A 108 -4.35 1.99 0.53
N PHE A 109 -4.49 3.17 -0.06
CA PHE A 109 -3.40 4.02 -0.54
C PHE A 109 -3.27 5.36 0.19
N GLY A 110 -4.07 5.60 1.22
CA GLY A 110 -4.02 6.83 2.01
C GLY A 110 -2.72 7.01 2.79
N ASP A 111 -2.04 5.91 3.10
CA ASP A 111 -0.69 5.90 3.65
C ASP A 111 0.26 5.20 2.66
N PRO A 112 1.30 5.88 2.15
CA PRO A 112 2.22 5.31 1.18
C PRO A 112 3.03 4.13 1.77
N THR A 113 3.20 4.08 3.09
CA THR A 113 4.00 3.06 3.77
C THR A 113 3.21 1.78 4.06
N TYR A 114 1.89 1.86 4.11
CA TYR A 114 1.03 0.74 4.52
C TYR A 114 1.14 -0.45 3.56
N PHE A 115 0.99 -0.20 2.25
CA PHE A 115 1.07 -1.24 1.23
C PHE A 115 2.46 -1.88 1.17
N LEU A 116 3.53 -1.08 1.27
CA LEU A 116 4.90 -1.57 1.34
C LEU A 116 5.15 -2.45 2.56
N THR A 117 4.60 -2.06 3.70
CA THR A 117 4.72 -2.81 4.95
C THR A 117 4.03 -4.17 4.85
N ILE A 118 2.85 -4.24 4.24
CA ILE A 118 2.17 -5.52 3.99
C ILE A 118 3.03 -6.44 3.11
N GLN A 119 3.55 -5.93 2.00
CA GLN A 119 4.39 -6.72 1.09
C GLN A 119 5.67 -7.22 1.76
N PHE A 120 6.27 -6.39 2.61
CA PHE A 120 7.44 -6.74 3.39
C PHE A 120 7.15 -7.84 4.41
N ILE A 121 6.06 -7.71 5.18
CA ILE A 121 5.62 -8.72 6.16
C ILE A 121 5.33 -10.04 5.47
N LEU A 122 4.57 -10.03 4.37
CA LEU A 122 4.27 -11.24 3.60
C LEU A 122 5.54 -11.94 3.11
N SER A 123 6.53 -11.17 2.66
CA SER A 123 7.81 -11.71 2.20
C SER A 123 8.62 -12.34 3.33
N ILE A 124 8.67 -11.70 4.51
CA ILE A 124 9.33 -12.26 5.71
C ILE A 124 8.65 -13.56 6.15
N VAL A 125 7.32 -13.53 6.29
CA VAL A 125 6.52 -14.70 6.70
C VAL A 125 6.77 -15.86 5.73
N LEU A 126 6.80 -15.59 4.43
CA LEU A 126 7.10 -16.58 3.42
C LEU A 126 8.52 -17.17 3.58
N VAL A 127 9.55 -16.35 3.81
CA VAL A 127 10.91 -16.85 4.05
C VAL A 127 10.96 -17.73 5.31
N LEU A 128 10.27 -17.35 6.39
CA LEU A 128 10.17 -18.17 7.59
C LEU A 128 9.52 -19.53 7.31
N PHE A 129 8.46 -19.57 6.49
CA PHE A 129 7.85 -20.82 6.07
C PHE A 129 8.83 -21.72 5.30
N HIS A 130 9.66 -21.16 4.41
CA HIS A 130 10.69 -21.93 3.72
C HIS A 130 11.75 -22.48 4.68
N ILE A 131 12.17 -21.71 5.69
CA ILE A 131 13.12 -22.18 6.71
C ILE A 131 12.53 -23.34 7.51
N ILE A 132 11.27 -23.22 7.96
CA ILE A 132 10.57 -24.29 8.68
C ILE A 132 10.44 -25.53 7.81
N TRP A 133 10.17 -25.35 6.51
CA TRP A 133 10.10 -26.46 5.56
C TRP A 133 11.42 -27.20 5.43
N ILE A 134 12.52 -26.47 5.21
CA ILE A 134 13.87 -27.04 5.10
C ILE A 134 14.25 -27.78 6.38
N ALA A 135 13.96 -27.21 7.55
CA ALA A 135 14.26 -27.84 8.84
C ALA A 135 13.53 -29.19 9.04
N ARG A 136 12.39 -29.39 8.38
CA ARG A 136 11.65 -30.67 8.37
C ARG A 136 12.05 -31.60 7.23
N GLY A 137 12.79 -31.10 6.23
CA GLY A 137 13.20 -31.86 5.07
C GLY A 137 14.21 -32.94 5.44
N ALA A 138 13.84 -34.21 5.24
CA ALA A 138 14.72 -35.34 5.48
C ALA A 138 15.62 -35.68 4.26
N HIS A 139 15.27 -35.15 3.08
CA HIS A 139 15.95 -35.45 1.83
C HIS A 139 16.79 -34.27 1.35
N TRP A 140 18.01 -34.54 0.91
CA TRP A 140 18.98 -33.55 0.43
C TRP A 140 18.45 -32.69 -0.74
N GLU A 141 17.67 -33.28 -1.64
CA GLU A 141 17.04 -32.55 -2.76
C GLU A 141 16.08 -31.45 -2.29
N GLN A 142 15.30 -31.73 -1.25
CA GLN A 142 14.35 -30.77 -0.68
C GLN A 142 15.09 -29.58 -0.03
N ILE A 143 16.26 -29.87 0.55
CA ILE A 143 17.12 -28.84 1.16
C ILE A 143 17.66 -27.91 0.08
N ILE A 144 18.22 -28.45 -1.02
CA ILE A 144 18.77 -27.65 -2.13
C ILE A 144 17.70 -26.74 -2.75
N ILE A 145 16.54 -27.30 -3.10
CA ILE A 145 15.44 -26.53 -3.68
C ILE A 145 14.94 -25.47 -2.70
N GLY A 146 14.84 -25.81 -1.41
CA GLY A 146 14.46 -24.87 -0.37
C GLY A 146 15.40 -23.65 -0.28
N TYR A 147 16.72 -23.87 -0.32
CA TYR A 147 17.70 -22.78 -0.32
C TYR A 147 17.54 -21.86 -1.54
N LEU A 148 17.33 -22.43 -2.73
CA LEU A 148 17.10 -21.66 -3.95
C LEU A 148 15.82 -20.81 -3.85
N LEU A 149 14.75 -21.36 -3.26
CA LEU A 149 13.50 -20.61 -3.03
C LEU A 149 13.69 -19.49 -2.01
N ILE A 150 14.45 -19.70 -0.93
CA ILE A 150 14.78 -18.64 0.03
C ILE A 150 15.55 -17.52 -0.66
N PHE A 151 16.57 -17.87 -1.46
CA PHE A 151 17.35 -16.88 -2.20
C PHE A 151 16.44 -16.06 -3.14
N TYR A 152 15.57 -16.72 -3.90
CA TYR A 152 14.59 -16.06 -4.76
C TYR A 152 13.60 -15.17 -3.98
N SER A 153 13.06 -15.67 -2.87
CA SER A 153 12.07 -14.97 -2.02
C SER A 153 12.69 -13.82 -1.22
N SER A 154 14.01 -13.79 -1.03
CA SER A 154 14.73 -12.70 -0.37
C SER A 154 14.82 -11.42 -1.23
N TYR A 155 14.73 -11.56 -2.55
CA TYR A 155 14.81 -10.44 -3.49
C TYR A 155 13.79 -9.30 -3.23
N PRO A 156 12.47 -9.56 -3.07
CA PRO A 156 11.51 -8.50 -2.77
C PRO A 156 11.82 -7.75 -1.47
N ILE A 157 12.38 -8.43 -0.47
CA ILE A 157 12.80 -7.81 0.80
C ILE A 157 13.90 -6.78 0.53
N PHE A 158 14.97 -7.19 -0.16
CA PHE A 158 16.05 -6.29 -0.55
C PHE A 158 15.55 -5.10 -1.38
N LYS A 159 14.67 -5.37 -2.35
CA LYS A 159 14.08 -4.34 -3.21
C LYS A 159 13.29 -3.31 -2.39
N ILE A 160 12.44 -3.75 -1.47
CA ILE A 160 11.63 -2.84 -0.63
C ILE A 160 12.53 -2.00 0.28
N VAL A 161 13.54 -2.60 0.92
CA VAL A 161 14.48 -1.87 1.78
C VAL A 161 15.24 -0.82 0.98
N ARG A 162 15.79 -1.20 -0.18
CA ARG A 162 16.45 -0.28 -1.09
C ARG A 162 15.53 0.87 -1.48
N ASP A 163 14.30 0.57 -1.87
CA ASP A 163 13.37 1.60 -2.33
C ASP A 163 12.95 2.54 -1.19
N ARG A 164 12.85 2.07 0.07
CA ARG A 164 12.67 2.93 1.25
C ARG A 164 13.84 3.88 1.47
N ILE A 165 15.07 3.35 1.46
CA ILE A 165 16.28 4.19 1.61
C ILE A 165 16.34 5.26 0.51
N ILE A 166 15.98 4.91 -0.73
CA ILE A 166 15.95 5.87 -1.83
C ILE A 166 14.87 6.94 -1.60
N MET A 167 13.69 6.58 -1.09
CA MET A 167 12.63 7.55 -0.78
C MET A 167 13.09 8.52 0.32
N ASP A 168 13.63 8.01 1.42
CA ASP A 168 14.13 8.82 2.53
C ASP A 168 15.23 9.80 2.06
N LEU A 169 16.13 9.32 1.19
CA LEU A 169 17.20 10.14 0.60
C LEU A 169 16.66 11.24 -0.33
N VAL A 170 15.63 10.94 -1.13
CA VAL A 170 15.02 11.91 -2.05
C VAL A 170 14.28 12.99 -1.27
N GLU A 171 13.53 12.61 -0.23
CA GLU A 171 12.84 13.56 0.63
C GLU A 171 13.83 14.50 1.31
N GLU A 172 14.90 13.97 1.90
CA GLU A 172 15.96 14.77 2.53
C GLU A 172 16.55 15.81 1.55
N HIS A 173 16.84 15.40 0.31
CA HIS A 173 17.36 16.29 -0.73
C HIS A 173 16.37 17.41 -1.11
N GLU A 174 15.07 17.10 -1.23
CA GLU A 174 14.03 18.12 -1.50
C GLU A 174 13.91 19.15 -0.35
N TYR A 175 14.03 18.71 0.90
CA TYR A 175 14.04 19.61 2.06
C TYR A 175 15.24 20.56 2.04
N PHE A 176 16.43 20.07 1.72
CA PHE A 176 17.63 20.92 1.62
C PHE A 176 17.50 21.99 0.53
N GLN A 177 17.01 21.64 -0.66
CA GLN A 177 16.82 22.62 -1.73
C GLN A 177 15.83 23.71 -1.33
N THR A 178 14.70 23.32 -0.76
CA THR A 178 13.67 24.27 -0.31
C THR A 178 14.21 25.22 0.76
N SER A 179 14.98 24.71 1.72
CA SER A 179 15.60 25.53 2.77
C SER A 179 16.62 26.54 2.24
N THR A 180 17.37 26.15 1.21
CA THR A 180 18.37 27.02 0.56
C THR A 180 17.70 28.16 -0.20
N ILE A 181 16.64 27.85 -0.95
CA ILE A 181 15.82 28.85 -1.67
C ILE A 181 15.18 29.84 -0.70
N LEU A 182 14.64 29.36 0.42
CA LEU A 182 14.04 30.23 1.45
C LEU A 182 15.08 31.14 2.12
N LYS A 183 16.30 30.66 2.36
CA LYS A 183 17.40 31.49 2.87
C LYS A 183 17.81 32.57 1.87
N GLN A 184 17.89 32.25 0.57
CA GLN A 184 18.19 33.25 -0.47
C GLN A 184 17.10 34.32 -0.56
N LYS A 185 15.82 33.92 -0.49
CA LYS A 185 14.69 34.86 -0.56
C LYS A 185 14.58 35.79 0.66
N LYS A 186 15.11 35.40 1.82
CA LYS A 186 15.10 36.21 3.05
C LYS A 186 16.31 37.18 3.15
N SER A 187 17.31 37.01 2.28
CA SER A 187 18.52 37.85 2.20
C SER A 187 18.45 38.93 1.12
N SER A 188 17.36 38.96 0.34
CA SER A 188 17.05 39.98 -0.67
C SER A 188 15.85 40.79 -0.23
#